data_AF-A0A243SFN1-F1
#
_entry.id   AF-A0A243SFN1-F1
#
_cell.length_a   1.000
_cell.length_b   1.000
_cell.length_c   1.000
_cell.angle_alpha   90.00
_cell.angle_beta   90.00
_cell.angle_gamma   90.00
#
_symmetry.space_group_name_H-M   'P 1'
#
loop_
_entity.id
_entity.type
_entity.pdbx_description
1 polymer ?
#
loop_
_entity_poly.entity_id
_entity_poly.type
_entity_poly.pdbx_seq_one_letter_code
_entity_poly.pdbx_strand_id
1 'polypeptide(L)'
;MITYSHLVWEGKLKSSPLGDEYLVRISYKKGDSPNIFVLEPKELKLPEGKNKLEHVYDTKRQKLCLYYPKAKEWNDTKTLASTILPWAMEWLYHYEMWLITNEWTGGGIHPGGNKLN
;
A
#
# COMPACT_ATOMS: atom_id res chain seq x y z
N MET A 1 -6.48 -29.95 -15.91
CA MET A 1 -5.47 -29.27 -15.07
C MET A 1 -6.10 -28.00 -14.54
N ILE A 2 -6.36 -27.89 -13.24
CA ILE A 2 -6.83 -26.63 -12.64
C ILE A 2 -5.58 -25.80 -12.32
N THR A 3 -5.33 -24.75 -13.09
CA THR A 3 -4.30 -23.76 -12.74
C THR A 3 -4.94 -22.77 -11.77
N TYR A 4 -4.55 -22.83 -10.50
CA TYR A 4 -4.85 -21.76 -9.54
C TYR A 4 -4.11 -20.50 -10.00
N SER A 5 -4.79 -19.66 -10.76
CA SER A 5 -4.21 -18.46 -11.39
C SER A 5 -4.34 -17.21 -10.51
N HIS A 6 -5.05 -17.32 -9.40
CA HIS A 6 -5.37 -16.23 -8.48
C HIS A 6 -5.03 -16.63 -7.05
N LEU A 7 -4.31 -15.75 -6.35
CA LEU A 7 -4.07 -15.80 -4.91
C LEU A 7 -4.82 -14.64 -4.26
N VAL A 8 -5.53 -14.92 -3.19
CA VAL A 8 -6.04 -13.91 -2.26
C VAL A 8 -5.49 -14.25 -0.88
N TRP A 9 -4.82 -13.29 -0.27
CA TRP A 9 -4.33 -13.38 1.09
C TRP A 9 -4.91 -12.23 1.90
N GLU A 10 -5.36 -12.55 3.10
CA GLU A 10 -5.78 -11.58 4.10
C GLU A 10 -5.00 -11.83 5.37
N GLY A 11 -4.44 -10.78 5.95
CA GLY A 11 -3.71 -10.89 7.19
C GLY A 11 -3.59 -9.56 7.91
N LYS A 12 -3.37 -9.68 9.21
CA LYS A 12 -3.16 -8.55 10.10
C LYS A 12 -1.72 -8.10 10.00
N LEU A 13 -1.52 -6.81 9.77
CA LEU A 13 -0.21 -6.16 9.71
C LEU A 13 -0.13 -5.04 10.73
N LYS A 14 1.08 -4.84 11.24
CA LYS A 14 1.47 -3.67 12.03
C LYS A 14 2.70 -3.06 11.39
N SER A 15 2.77 -1.74 11.35
CA SER A 15 3.98 -1.00 10.91
C SER A 15 5.17 -1.27 11.84
N SER A 16 4.89 -1.48 13.13
CA SER A 16 5.84 -1.71 14.21
C SER A 16 5.13 -2.43 15.37
N PRO A 17 5.87 -2.97 16.37
CA PRO A 17 5.24 -3.58 17.54
C PRO A 17 4.23 -2.67 18.26
N LEU A 18 4.49 -1.35 18.25
CA LEU A 18 3.66 -0.33 18.91
C LEU A 18 2.61 0.30 18.00
N GLY A 19 2.69 0.07 16.68
CA GLY A 19 1.73 0.62 15.71
C GLY A 19 0.32 0.05 15.87
N ASP A 20 -0.60 0.60 15.09
CA ASP A 20 -1.95 0.06 15.01
C ASP A 20 -1.94 -1.26 14.20
N GLU A 21 -3.01 -2.03 14.35
CA GLU A 21 -3.21 -3.27 13.58
C GLU A 21 -4.18 -3.01 12.42
N TYR A 22 -3.80 -3.47 11.23
CA TYR A 22 -4.55 -3.29 9.99
C TYR A 22 -4.84 -4.64 9.36
N LEU A 23 -6.09 -4.91 9.00
CA LEU A 23 -6.41 -6.06 8.16
C LEU A 23 -6.12 -5.68 6.71
N VAL A 24 -5.18 -6.36 6.07
CA VAL A 24 -4.75 -6.09 4.70
C VAL A 24 -5.10 -7.25 3.79
N ARG A 25 -5.63 -6.95 2.60
CA ARG A 25 -5.86 -7.92 1.52
C ARG A 25 -4.86 -7.71 0.40
N ILE A 26 -4.20 -8.80 0.00
CA ILE A 26 -3.39 -8.89 -1.21
C ILE A 26 -4.12 -9.81 -2.20
N SER A 27 -4.48 -9.28 -3.37
CA SER A 27 -5.06 -10.06 -4.47
C SER A 27 -4.11 -10.04 -5.65
N TYR A 28 -3.67 -11.22 -6.08
CA TYR A 28 -2.69 -11.38 -7.15
C TYR A 28 -3.17 -12.41 -8.17
N LYS A 29 -3.21 -12.00 -9.44
CA LYS A 29 -3.38 -12.90 -10.58
C LYS A 29 -2.02 -13.07 -11.25
N LYS A 30 -1.65 -14.31 -11.58
CA LYS A 30 -0.40 -14.58 -12.31
C LYS A 30 -0.40 -13.80 -13.64
N GLY A 31 0.66 -13.01 -13.85
CA GLY A 31 0.83 -12.16 -15.04
C GLY A 31 0.36 -10.71 -14.86
N ASP A 32 -0.34 -10.41 -13.76
CA ASP A 32 -0.78 -9.05 -13.42
C ASP A 32 0.06 -8.46 -12.28
N SER A 33 -0.24 -7.20 -11.92
CA SER A 33 0.27 -6.54 -10.72
C SER A 33 -0.59 -6.89 -9.50
N PRO A 34 0.00 -7.19 -8.33
CA PRO A 34 -0.77 -7.39 -7.09
C PRO A 34 -1.53 -6.13 -6.72
N ASN A 35 -2.77 -6.32 -6.27
CA ASN A 35 -3.63 -5.29 -5.70
C ASN A 35 -3.63 -5.42 -4.18
N ILE A 36 -3.40 -4.30 -3.48
CA ILE A 36 -3.27 -4.26 -2.03
C ILE A 36 -4.30 -3.29 -1.48
N PHE A 37 -5.04 -3.72 -0.45
CA PHE A 37 -6.10 -2.95 0.18
C PHE A 37 -5.98 -3.02 1.70
N VAL A 38 -6.23 -1.91 2.38
CA VAL A 38 -6.53 -1.92 3.81
C VAL A 38 -8.03 -2.15 3.97
N LEU A 39 -8.42 -3.25 4.60
CA LEU A 39 -9.81 -3.62 4.86
C LEU A 39 -10.29 -3.09 6.22
N GLU A 40 -9.43 -3.15 7.23
CA GLU A 40 -9.68 -2.60 8.56
C GLU A 40 -8.53 -1.67 8.99
N PRO A 41 -8.84 -0.46 9.50
CA PRO A 41 -10.18 0.11 9.65
C PRO A 41 -10.86 0.36 8.29
N LYS A 42 -12.21 0.36 8.28
CA LYS A 42 -13.00 0.58 7.04
C LYS A 42 -12.73 1.93 6.39
N GLU A 43 -12.40 2.92 7.23
CA GLU A 43 -12.01 4.27 6.82
C GLU A 43 -10.76 4.68 7.61
N LEU A 44 -9.65 4.88 6.90
CA LEU A 44 -8.41 5.42 7.42
C LEU A 44 -8.60 6.91 7.68
N LYS A 45 -8.01 7.35 8.79
CA LYS A 45 -8.05 8.75 9.19
C LYS A 45 -7.25 9.59 8.20
N LEU A 46 -7.61 10.86 8.11
CA LEU A 46 -6.83 11.86 7.39
C LEU A 46 -6.29 12.86 8.41
N PRO A 47 -5.05 13.33 8.25
CA PRO A 47 -4.56 14.46 9.03
C PRO A 47 -5.39 15.73 8.79
N GLU A 48 -5.27 16.68 9.71
CA GLU A 48 -5.99 17.95 9.61
C GLU A 48 -5.67 18.70 8.31
N GLY A 49 -6.71 19.14 7.62
CA GLY A 49 -6.61 19.85 6.34
C GLY A 49 -6.35 18.97 5.12
N LYS A 50 -6.27 17.64 5.29
CA LYS A 50 -6.11 16.69 4.17
C LYS A 50 -7.46 16.09 3.78
N ASN A 51 -7.64 15.84 2.48
CA ASN A 51 -8.91 15.32 1.93
C ASN A 51 -8.75 14.01 1.14
N LYS A 52 -7.51 13.50 1.01
CA LYS A 52 -7.19 12.26 0.31
C LYS A 52 -6.01 11.58 0.99
N LEU A 53 -5.98 10.25 0.96
CA LEU A 53 -4.82 9.48 1.38
C LEU A 53 -3.66 9.68 0.40
N GLU A 54 -2.44 9.69 0.92
CA GLU A 54 -1.23 9.71 0.10
C GLU A 54 -0.90 8.33 -0.45
N HIS A 55 -0.35 8.28 -1.66
CA HIS A 55 0.07 7.03 -2.33
C HIS A 55 -0.98 5.92 -2.31
N VAL A 56 -2.21 6.27 -2.70
CA VAL A 56 -3.28 5.31 -3.02
C VAL A 56 -3.75 5.49 -4.45
N TYR A 57 -4.17 4.39 -5.08
CA TYR A 57 -4.87 4.42 -6.37
C TYR A 57 -6.34 4.82 -6.20
N ASP A 58 -6.94 4.54 -5.03
CA ASP A 58 -8.32 4.84 -4.70
C ASP A 58 -8.44 5.03 -3.18
N THR A 59 -8.77 6.24 -2.74
CA THR A 59 -8.95 6.57 -1.32
C THR A 59 -10.14 5.85 -0.70
N LYS A 60 -11.27 5.76 -1.40
CA LYS A 60 -12.50 5.13 -0.85
C LYS A 60 -12.33 3.64 -0.65
N ARG A 61 -11.61 2.98 -1.57
CA ARG A 61 -11.28 1.56 -1.47
C ARG A 61 -10.00 1.29 -0.68
N GLN A 62 -9.28 2.34 -0.27
CA GLN A 62 -7.98 2.25 0.42
C GLN A 62 -6.99 1.36 -0.34
N LYS A 63 -6.96 1.50 -1.68
CA LYS A 63 -6.12 0.71 -2.56
C LYS A 63 -4.71 1.31 -2.62
N LEU A 64 -3.74 0.65 -1.99
CA LEU A 64 -2.39 1.20 -1.84
C LEU A 64 -1.62 1.23 -3.17
N CYS A 65 -0.81 2.27 -3.35
CA CYS A 65 0.15 2.43 -4.45
C CYS A 65 1.58 2.22 -3.93
N LEU A 66 1.98 0.95 -3.82
CA LEU A 66 3.25 0.56 -3.17
C LEU A 66 4.49 0.62 -4.07
N TYR A 67 4.32 0.68 -5.39
CA TYR A 67 5.43 0.68 -6.34
C TYR A 67 4.99 1.35 -7.64
N TYR A 68 5.95 1.81 -8.43
CA TYR A 68 5.69 2.42 -9.73
C TYR A 68 5.78 1.35 -10.83
N PRO A 69 4.66 0.96 -11.49
CA PRO A 69 4.67 -0.15 -12.46
C PRO A 69 5.65 0.09 -13.62
N LYS A 70 5.88 1.34 -14.02
CA LYS A 70 6.79 1.69 -15.11
C LYS A 70 8.27 1.59 -14.73
N ALA A 71 8.61 1.58 -13.43
CA ALA A 71 9.98 1.36 -12.97
C ALA A 71 10.38 -0.13 -12.91
N LYS A 72 9.47 -1.06 -13.24
CA LYS A 72 9.70 -2.52 -13.20
C LYS A 72 10.19 -3.02 -11.83
N GLU A 73 9.81 -2.33 -10.75
CA GLU A 73 10.18 -2.68 -9.37
C GLU A 73 9.57 -4.02 -8.93
N TRP A 74 8.42 -4.37 -9.53
CA TRP A 74 7.76 -5.65 -9.39
C TRP A 74 7.88 -6.49 -10.68
N ASN A 75 8.09 -7.80 -10.51
CA ASN A 75 7.88 -8.81 -11.55
C ASN A 75 7.44 -10.14 -10.89
N ASP A 76 6.91 -11.06 -11.69
CA ASP A 76 6.30 -12.31 -11.22
C ASP A 76 7.30 -13.36 -10.67
N THR A 77 8.61 -13.09 -10.75
CA THR A 77 9.65 -13.93 -10.12
C THR A 77 9.94 -13.52 -8.67
N LYS A 78 9.46 -12.35 -8.23
CA LYS A 78 9.56 -11.90 -6.84
C LYS A 78 8.43 -12.49 -6.01
N THR A 79 8.72 -12.86 -4.76
CA THR A 79 7.66 -13.34 -3.86
C THR A 79 6.91 -12.16 -3.26
N LEU A 80 5.58 -12.30 -3.09
CA LEU A 80 4.76 -11.27 -2.43
C LEU A 80 5.22 -11.03 -0.99
N ALA A 81 5.62 -12.09 -0.29
CA ALA A 81 6.08 -12.04 1.09
C ALA A 81 7.39 -11.25 1.25
N SER A 82 8.31 -11.32 0.28
CA SER A 82 9.60 -10.64 0.35
C SER A 82 9.59 -9.24 -0.29
N THR A 83 8.44 -8.75 -0.76
CA THR A 83 8.35 -7.46 -1.47
C THR A 83 7.10 -6.68 -1.08
N ILE A 84 5.92 -7.13 -1.54
CA ILE A 84 4.64 -6.47 -1.31
C ILE A 84 4.33 -6.35 0.17
N LEU A 85 4.63 -7.39 0.95
CA LEU A 85 4.37 -7.38 2.38
C LEU A 85 5.25 -6.34 3.11
N PRO A 86 6.59 -6.32 2.95
CA PRO A 86 7.43 -5.23 3.43
C PRO A 86 6.98 -3.83 2.98
N TRP A 87 6.66 -3.63 1.70
CA TRP A 87 6.20 -2.32 1.21
C TRP A 87 4.85 -1.90 1.80
N ALA A 88 3.94 -2.83 2.04
CA ALA A 88 2.69 -2.53 2.72
C ALA A 88 2.94 -2.06 4.17
N MET A 89 3.86 -2.72 4.88
CA MET A 89 4.27 -2.31 6.23
C MET A 89 4.94 -0.93 6.23
N GLU A 90 5.80 -0.65 5.25
CA GLU A 90 6.45 0.65 5.07
C GLU A 90 5.42 1.76 4.80
N TRP A 91 4.44 1.51 3.92
CA TRP A 91 3.36 2.46 3.69
C TRP A 91 2.56 2.74 4.97
N LEU A 92 2.24 1.70 5.76
CA LEU A 92 1.55 1.84 7.05
C LEU A 92 2.37 2.67 8.04
N TYR A 93 3.69 2.48 8.09
CA TYR A 93 4.58 3.28 8.91
C TYR A 93 4.53 4.76 8.52
N HIS A 94 4.66 5.09 7.23
CA HIS A 94 4.58 6.47 6.77
C HIS A 94 3.19 7.08 6.98
N TYR A 95 2.13 6.31 6.82
CA TYR A 95 0.77 6.73 7.13
C TYR A 95 0.60 7.09 8.61
N GLU A 96 1.09 6.27 9.53
CA GLU A 96 1.02 6.55 10.96
C GLU A 96 1.82 7.81 11.33
N MET A 97 3.02 7.96 10.77
CA MET A 97 3.81 9.17 10.97
C MET A 97 3.11 10.39 10.38
N TRP A 98 2.48 10.27 9.22
CA TRP A 98 1.74 11.34 8.57
C TRP A 98 0.54 11.83 9.40
N LEU A 99 -0.15 10.93 10.11
CA LEU A 99 -1.20 11.30 11.08
C LEU A 99 -0.67 12.16 12.22
N ILE A 100 0.61 12.00 12.60
CA ILE A 100 1.24 12.70 13.72
C ILE A 100 1.84 14.03 13.26
N THR A 101 2.58 14.02 12.15
CA THR A 101 3.39 15.15 11.69
C THR A 101 2.67 16.04 10.70
N ASN A 102 1.57 15.57 10.11
CA ASN A 102 0.88 16.18 8.97
C ASN A 102 1.75 16.27 7.68
N GLU A 103 2.94 15.65 7.70
CA GLU A 103 3.91 15.60 6.60
C GLU A 103 4.14 14.17 6.14
N TRP A 104 3.94 13.91 4.84
CA TRP A 104 4.17 12.59 4.27
C TRP A 104 5.67 12.39 4.01
N THR A 105 6.25 11.37 4.64
CA THR A 105 7.69 11.07 4.56
C THR A 105 7.99 9.83 3.70
N GLY A 106 6.97 9.20 3.12
CA GLY A 106 7.14 8.05 2.25
C GLY A 106 7.70 8.46 0.88
N GLY A 107 8.56 7.61 0.33
CA GLY A 107 9.09 7.82 -1.02
C GLY A 107 8.07 7.55 -2.13
N GLY A 108 8.53 7.61 -3.37
CA GLY A 108 7.76 7.28 -4.57
C GLY A 108 7.42 8.48 -5.44
N ILE A 109 6.81 8.22 -6.60
CA ILE A 109 6.39 9.26 -7.53
C ILE A 109 4.94 9.63 -7.21
N HIS A 110 4.73 10.86 -6.74
CA HIS A 110 3.37 11.37 -6.54
C HIS A 110 2.62 11.42 -7.88
N PRO A 111 1.37 10.91 -7.95
CA PRO A 111 0.53 11.08 -9.13
C PRO A 111 0.34 12.57 -9.43
N GLY A 112 0.90 13.05 -10.55
CA GLY A 112 0.82 14.46 -10.98
C GLY A 112 2.07 15.30 -10.73
N GLY A 113 3.22 14.69 -10.44
CA GLY A 113 4.47 15.41 -10.18
C GLY A 113 4.81 16.44 -11.26
N ASN A 114 4.67 17.72 -10.91
CA ASN A 114 5.67 18.70 -11.32
C ASN A 114 6.67 18.77 -10.17
N LYS A 115 7.94 18.51 -10.46
CA LYS A 115 9.03 18.75 -9.50
C LYS A 115 9.01 20.24 -9.20
N LEU A 116 8.70 20.64 -7.97
CA LEU A 116 9.07 21.97 -7.53
C LEU A 116 10.57 21.92 -7.25
N ASN A 117 11.30 22.71 -8.02
CA ASN A 117 12.70 23.03 -7.84
C ASN A 117 12.92 23.73 -6.50
#